data_AF-A0A1R1JBY0-F1
#
_entry.id   AF-A0A1R1JBY0-F1
#
_cell.length_a   1.000
_cell.length_b   1.000
_cell.length_c   1.000
_cell.angle_alpha   90.00
_cell.angle_beta   90.00
_cell.angle_gamma   90.00
#
_symmetry.space_group_name_H-M   'P 1'
#
loop_
_entity.id
_entity.type
_entity.pdbx_description
1 polymer ?
#
loop_
_entity_poly.entity_id
_entity_poly.type
_entity_poly.pdbx_seq_one_letter_code
_entity_poly.pdbx_strand_id
1 'polypeptide(L)'
;MDEQNLEETLATVYTLLQAEGMDEAANIVREYPGRAEQTGYDNWNGGTEIWEVQLEVPPQEFARLNAKRAQLEEQITARLKTALEHDTQDWYSARIVPAKVRRKDWRVTDSSVPRQVRVNILDGMRLESVAWYGQLNDVEFLSRLYDLQQLPSHDSRFKDAARDIWQHRMNNDDWDLDWVYSDDRFNLVGGPADSFLRFLCEVVHPIVRPDRDEVIKLVSHFNDQLRQVGWELYEEELIAGRPRFAYRQASGNDSRVVSRARTVADALDAGWMAKEIQRLENAVDRDPALAIGTAKELVESCCKTILTKRGVAFTKSEDLGDLTKKLSKELQLVPEGISDEAKGADNIRHILRNLTQLTNHLAQLRGLYGTGHGRDGQYRGLQPRHARLAVASAVAFIDFVAETYRYREATAGKQ
;
A
#
# COMPACT_ATOMS: atom_id res chain seq x y z
N MET A 1 5.99 37.02 26.56
CA MET A 1 5.64 35.98 27.55
C MET A 1 6.77 34.95 27.63
N ASP A 2 7.14 34.47 28.82
CA ASP A 2 8.12 33.38 28.96
C ASP A 2 7.49 32.00 28.67
N GLU A 3 8.30 30.98 28.40
CA GLU A 3 7.82 29.65 28.01
C GLU A 3 6.99 28.96 29.12
N GLN A 4 7.32 29.20 30.39
CA GLN A 4 6.63 28.57 31.52
C GLN A 4 5.22 29.14 31.70
N ASN A 5 5.07 30.47 31.62
CA ASN A 5 3.79 31.16 31.70
C ASN A 5 2.90 30.85 30.48
N LEU A 6 3.50 30.69 29.29
CA LEU A 6 2.78 30.24 28.11
C LEU A 6 2.17 28.84 28.31
N GLU A 7 2.92 27.89 28.86
CA GLU A 7 2.41 26.53 29.10
C GLU A 7 1.29 26.50 30.17
N GLU A 8 1.41 27.29 31.24
CA GLU A 8 0.33 27.44 32.25
C GLU A 8 -0.93 28.05 31.65
N THR A 9 -0.76 29.05 30.77
CA THR A 9 -1.86 29.67 30.02
C THR A 9 -2.51 28.65 29.07
N LEU A 10 -1.73 27.88 28.31
CA LEU A 10 -2.25 26.87 27.39
C LEU A 10 -2.97 25.73 28.13
N ALA A 11 -2.49 25.32 29.30
CA ALA A 11 -3.18 24.35 30.15
C ALA A 11 -4.56 24.87 30.63
N THR A 12 -4.65 26.16 30.94
CA THR A 12 -5.91 26.83 31.29
C THR A 12 -6.85 26.88 30.08
N VAL A 13 -6.34 27.27 28.92
CA VAL A 13 -7.09 27.30 27.64
C VAL A 13 -7.61 25.91 27.27
N TYR A 14 -6.80 24.86 27.41
CA TYR A 14 -7.20 23.47 27.21
C TYR A 14 -8.40 23.10 28.10
N THR A 15 -8.33 23.43 29.38
CA THR A 15 -9.39 23.12 30.36
C THR A 15 -10.69 23.84 30.01
N LEU A 16 -10.62 25.11 29.60
CA LEU A 16 -11.79 25.87 29.15
C LEU A 16 -12.43 25.28 27.88
N LEU A 17 -11.61 24.94 26.88
CA LEU A 17 -12.09 24.32 25.63
C LEU A 17 -12.77 22.98 25.88
N GLN A 18 -12.21 22.15 26.77
CA GLN A 18 -12.79 20.86 27.13
C GLN A 18 -14.14 21.03 27.86
N ALA A 19 -14.23 21.98 28.79
CA ALA A 19 -15.47 22.24 29.55
C ALA A 19 -16.64 22.70 28.66
N GLU A 20 -16.34 23.32 27.52
CA GLU A 20 -17.33 23.82 26.56
C GLU A 20 -17.60 22.85 25.39
N GLY A 21 -17.00 21.65 25.39
CA GLY A 21 -17.19 20.63 24.34
C GLY A 21 -16.46 20.95 23.03
N MET A 22 -15.42 21.77 23.05
CA MET A 22 -14.60 22.12 21.88
C MET A 22 -13.41 21.15 21.73
N ASP A 23 -13.70 19.85 21.64
CA ASP A 23 -12.69 18.77 21.74
C ASP A 23 -11.59 18.85 20.68
N GLU A 24 -11.91 19.26 19.44
CA GLU A 24 -10.91 19.39 18.36
C GLU A 24 -9.89 20.51 18.68
N ALA A 25 -10.35 21.67 19.17
CA ALA A 25 -9.47 22.75 19.60
C ALA A 25 -8.67 22.39 20.85
N ALA A 26 -9.30 21.73 21.83
CA ALA A 26 -8.63 21.26 23.04
C ALA A 26 -7.49 20.28 22.71
N ASN A 27 -7.72 19.34 21.80
CA ASN A 27 -6.68 18.39 21.38
C ASN A 27 -5.49 19.08 20.71
N ILE A 28 -5.72 20.11 19.89
CA ILE A 28 -4.61 20.86 19.27
C ILE A 28 -3.75 21.54 20.34
N VAL A 29 -4.37 22.19 21.33
CA VAL A 29 -3.65 22.85 22.43
C VAL A 29 -2.89 21.85 23.30
N ARG A 30 -3.45 20.65 23.52
CA ARG A 30 -2.82 19.60 24.33
C ARG A 30 -1.65 18.90 23.62
N GLU A 31 -1.77 18.65 22.33
CA GLU A 31 -0.84 17.79 21.59
C GLU A 31 0.32 18.55 20.96
N TYR A 32 0.14 19.84 20.67
CA TYR A 32 1.13 20.63 19.95
C TYR A 32 1.63 21.79 20.82
N PRO A 33 2.93 21.85 21.13
CA PRO A 33 3.48 22.92 21.95
C PRO A 33 3.30 24.28 21.27
N GLY A 34 3.03 25.30 22.08
CA GLY A 34 2.90 26.67 21.62
C GLY A 34 4.21 27.44 21.68
N ARG A 35 4.36 28.43 20.78
CA ARG A 35 5.40 29.45 20.86
C ARG A 35 4.78 30.83 20.73
N ALA A 36 5.07 31.72 21.66
CA ALA A 36 4.63 33.10 21.58
C ALA A 36 5.67 33.94 20.80
N GLU A 37 5.24 34.56 19.70
CA GLU A 37 6.04 35.48 18.90
C GLU A 37 5.40 36.86 18.88
N GLN A 38 6.17 37.90 19.19
CA GLN A 38 5.70 39.28 19.07
C GLN A 38 5.69 39.66 17.58
N THR A 39 4.50 39.92 17.03
CA THR A 39 4.30 40.20 15.62
C THR A 39 4.06 41.68 15.33
N GLY A 40 3.80 42.49 16.36
CA GLY A 40 3.57 43.92 16.21
C GLY A 40 3.53 44.69 17.53
N TYR A 41 3.36 46.00 17.40
CA TYR A 41 3.24 46.94 18.50
C TYR A 41 2.32 48.10 18.09
N ASP A 42 1.29 48.37 18.90
CA ASP A 42 0.39 49.51 18.74
C ASP A 42 0.68 50.56 19.82
N ASN A 43 0.84 51.83 19.42
CA ASN A 43 1.20 52.92 20.31
C ASN A 43 0.04 53.88 20.65
N TRP A 44 -1.19 53.58 20.23
CA TRP A 44 -2.33 54.49 20.40
C TRP A 44 -2.91 54.61 21.82
N ASN A 45 -2.67 53.64 22.71
CA ASN A 45 -3.34 53.54 24.01
C ASN A 45 -2.40 53.32 25.21
N GLY A 46 -1.12 53.70 25.11
CA GLY A 46 -0.11 53.45 26.14
C GLY A 46 0.85 52.31 25.82
N GLY A 47 0.72 51.71 24.63
CA GLY A 47 1.61 50.66 24.14
C GLY A 47 1.00 49.28 24.36
N THR A 48 0.48 48.66 23.29
CA THR A 48 -0.05 47.30 23.30
C THR A 48 0.83 46.44 22.40
N GLU A 49 1.46 45.41 22.96
CA GLU A 49 2.19 44.43 22.15
C GLU A 49 1.20 43.45 21.50
N ILE A 50 1.47 43.07 20.25
CA ILE A 50 0.66 42.08 19.53
C ILE A 50 1.48 40.78 19.47
N TRP A 51 0.94 39.75 20.11
CA TRP A 51 1.55 38.44 20.25
C TRP A 51 0.74 37.40 19.49
N GLU A 52 1.45 36.51 18.79
CA GLU A 52 0.89 35.35 18.12
C GLU A 52 1.39 34.09 18.82
N VAL A 53 0.47 33.29 19.35
CA VAL A 53 0.73 31.98 19.91
C VAL A 53 0.63 30.96 18.78
N GLN A 54 1.78 30.54 18.27
CA GLN A 54 1.91 29.60 17.18
C GLN A 54 1.91 28.17 17.71
N LEU A 55 0.93 27.37 17.30
CA LEU A 55 0.84 25.93 17.58
C LEU A 55 1.43 25.17 16.39
N GLU A 56 2.61 24.57 16.58
CA GLU A 56 3.35 23.88 15.52
C GLU A 56 2.80 22.45 15.30
N VAL A 57 2.02 22.27 14.24
CA VAL A 57 1.42 20.98 13.87
C VAL A 57 2.17 20.27 12.74
N PRO A 58 2.28 18.93 12.75
CA PRO A 58 2.82 18.16 11.63
C PRO A 58 2.16 18.53 10.29
N PRO A 59 2.91 18.65 9.17
CA PRO A 59 2.35 19.09 7.90
C PRO A 59 1.17 18.25 7.38
N GLN A 60 1.15 16.94 7.66
CA GLN A 60 0.04 16.07 7.27
C GLN A 60 -1.24 16.45 8.01
N GLU A 61 -1.14 16.76 9.30
CA GLU A 61 -2.27 17.15 10.13
C GLU A 61 -2.71 18.58 9.80
N PHE A 62 -1.75 19.49 9.62
CA PHE A 62 -2.02 20.84 9.11
C PHE A 62 -2.83 20.84 7.80
N ALA A 63 -2.51 19.95 6.87
CA ALA A 63 -3.24 19.80 5.61
C ALA A 63 -4.66 19.26 5.80
N ARG A 64 -4.88 18.35 6.76
CA ARG A 64 -6.21 17.81 7.08
C ARG A 64 -7.13 18.86 7.70
N LEU A 65 -6.57 19.76 8.51
CA LEU A 65 -7.31 20.83 9.19
C LEU A 65 -7.75 21.96 8.25
N ASN A 66 -7.35 21.95 6.97
CA ASN A 66 -7.50 23.09 6.04
C ASN A 66 -8.86 23.80 6.09
N ALA A 67 -9.97 23.05 6.03
CA ALA A 67 -11.32 23.63 6.04
C ALA A 67 -11.79 24.13 7.41
N LYS A 68 -11.22 23.61 8.51
CA LYS A 68 -11.61 23.91 9.90
C LYS A 68 -10.64 24.84 10.61
N ARG A 69 -9.46 25.11 10.04
CA ARG A 69 -8.36 25.82 10.71
C ARG A 69 -8.78 27.18 11.27
N ALA A 70 -9.47 27.99 10.48
CA ALA A 70 -9.90 29.32 10.91
C ALA A 70 -10.84 29.27 12.13
N GLN A 71 -11.77 28.31 12.15
CA GLN A 71 -12.68 28.11 13.28
C GLN A 71 -11.92 27.67 14.55
N LEU A 72 -10.94 26.78 14.40
CA LEU A 72 -10.14 26.29 15.52
C LEU A 72 -9.24 27.40 16.10
N GLU A 73 -8.60 28.19 15.24
CA GLU A 73 -7.81 29.37 15.63
C GLU A 73 -8.66 30.40 16.39
N GLU A 74 -9.89 30.65 15.92
CA GLU A 74 -10.83 31.56 16.58
C GLU A 74 -11.25 31.04 17.98
N GLN A 75 -11.56 29.75 18.09
CA GLN A 75 -11.91 29.12 19.37
C GLN A 75 -10.78 29.26 20.38
N ILE A 76 -9.55 28.93 19.98
CA ILE A 76 -8.37 29.00 20.85
C ILE A 76 -8.06 30.47 21.20
N THR A 77 -8.13 31.39 20.22
CA THR A 77 -7.89 32.83 20.43
C THR A 77 -8.85 33.42 21.46
N ALA A 78 -10.14 33.07 21.39
CA ALA A 78 -11.12 33.55 22.35
C ALA A 78 -10.78 33.12 23.78
N ARG A 79 -10.26 31.90 23.98
CA ARG A 79 -9.92 31.37 25.32
C ARG A 79 -8.58 31.89 25.80
N LEU A 80 -7.62 32.10 24.91
CA LEU A 80 -6.38 32.82 25.23
C LEU A 80 -6.69 34.22 25.77
N LYS A 81 -7.61 34.94 25.11
CA LYS A 81 -8.06 36.24 25.59
C LYS A 81 -8.67 36.15 27.00
N THR A 82 -9.57 35.21 27.24
CA THR A 82 -10.17 35.00 28.57
C THR A 82 -9.14 34.64 29.63
N ALA A 83 -8.15 33.80 29.30
CA ALA A 83 -7.11 33.39 30.24
C ALA A 83 -6.17 34.56 30.62
N LEU A 84 -5.89 35.46 29.68
CA LEU A 84 -4.88 36.51 29.84
C LEU A 84 -5.45 37.90 30.20
N GLU A 85 -6.76 38.10 30.20
CA GLU A 85 -7.40 39.42 30.34
C GLU A 85 -7.05 40.14 31.66
N HIS A 86 -6.68 39.39 32.70
CA HIS A 86 -6.30 39.93 34.02
C HIS A 86 -4.79 40.10 34.17
N ASP A 87 -3.99 39.47 33.31
CA ASP A 87 -2.54 39.40 33.43
C ASP A 87 -1.84 40.45 32.55
N THR A 88 -2.45 40.84 31.43
CA THR A 88 -1.85 41.76 30.47
C THR A 88 -2.90 42.53 29.65
N GLN A 89 -2.51 43.72 29.18
CA GLN A 89 -3.27 44.52 28.21
C GLN A 89 -2.88 44.21 26.75
N ASP A 90 -1.87 43.35 26.55
CA ASP A 90 -1.37 42.95 25.24
C ASP A 90 -2.38 42.07 24.49
N TRP A 91 -2.31 42.12 23.16
CA TRP A 91 -3.20 41.34 22.31
C TRP A 91 -2.57 40.00 21.93
N TYR A 92 -3.18 38.90 22.36
CA TYR A 92 -2.82 37.54 21.96
C TYR A 92 -3.80 36.98 20.92
N SER A 93 -3.24 36.29 19.92
CA SER A 93 -3.99 35.49 18.94
C SER A 93 -3.37 34.11 18.76
N ALA A 94 -4.18 33.09 18.51
CA ALA A 94 -3.70 31.75 18.23
C ALA A 94 -3.58 31.53 16.73
N ARG A 95 -2.49 30.87 16.31
CA ARG A 95 -2.30 30.48 14.92
C ARG A 95 -1.76 29.07 14.83
N ILE A 96 -2.39 28.26 13.99
CA ILE A 96 -1.94 26.91 13.71
C ILE A 96 -0.97 27.04 12.55
N VAL A 97 0.27 26.57 12.73
CA VAL A 97 1.33 26.69 11.71
C VAL A 97 1.96 25.32 11.43
N PRO A 98 2.37 25.03 10.19
CA PRO A 98 3.02 23.76 9.89
C PRO A 98 4.41 23.73 10.50
N ALA A 99 4.69 22.70 11.30
CA ALA A 99 6.02 22.41 11.83
C ALA A 99 7.02 22.27 10.66
N LYS A 100 8.15 22.98 10.76
CA LYS A 100 9.18 22.97 9.72
C LYS A 100 9.88 21.60 9.67
N VAL A 101 9.75 20.88 8.56
CA VAL A 101 10.44 19.60 8.35
C VAL A 101 11.93 19.85 8.11
N ARG A 102 12.78 19.45 9.06
CA ARG A 102 14.26 19.61 9.00
C ARG A 102 14.97 18.31 8.63
N ARG A 103 14.50 17.60 7.60
CA ARG A 103 15.19 16.41 7.06
C ARG A 103 16.15 16.83 5.95
N LYS A 104 17.43 16.44 6.03
CA LYS A 104 18.45 16.73 5.00
C LYS A 104 18.08 16.11 3.63
N ASP A 105 17.40 14.96 3.67
CA ASP A 105 17.00 14.19 2.49
C ASP A 105 15.55 14.45 2.06
N TRP A 106 14.97 15.62 2.33
CA TRP A 106 13.55 15.90 1.99
C TRP A 106 13.24 15.87 0.49
N ARG A 107 14.27 15.96 -0.36
CA ARG A 107 14.19 15.76 -1.82
C ARG A 107 14.32 14.29 -2.23
N VAL A 108 14.72 13.43 -1.31
CA VAL A 108 14.69 11.98 -1.48
C VAL A 108 13.30 11.56 -0.99
N THR A 109 12.43 11.16 -1.92
CA THR A 109 11.15 10.57 -1.59
C THR A 109 11.40 9.43 -0.59
N ASP A 110 10.64 9.40 0.50
CA ASP A 110 10.75 8.46 1.62
C ASP A 110 10.38 7.03 1.20
N SER A 111 11.21 6.47 0.35
CA SER A 111 10.97 5.30 -0.49
C SER A 111 11.96 4.19 -0.11
N SER A 112 12.37 4.09 1.15
CA SER A 112 13.36 3.09 1.52
C SER A 112 12.70 1.70 1.55
N VAL A 113 13.33 0.71 0.91
CA VAL A 113 13.01 -0.70 1.16
C VAL A 113 13.66 -1.06 2.51
N PRO A 114 12.90 -1.43 3.56
CA PRO A 114 13.46 -1.70 4.88
C PRO A 114 14.48 -2.83 4.86
N ARG A 115 15.50 -2.76 5.74
CA ARG A 115 16.56 -3.75 5.85
C ARG A 115 16.03 -5.19 5.91
N GLN A 116 15.00 -5.42 6.74
CA GLN A 116 14.43 -6.76 6.92
C GLN A 116 13.83 -7.32 5.63
N VAL A 117 13.15 -6.49 4.83
CA VAL A 117 12.59 -6.89 3.54
C VAL A 117 13.70 -7.31 2.57
N ARG A 118 14.81 -6.56 2.55
CA ARG A 118 15.96 -6.90 1.71
C ARG A 118 16.59 -8.22 2.13
N VAL A 119 16.80 -8.41 3.43
CA VAL A 119 17.33 -9.67 3.99
C VAL A 119 16.42 -10.84 3.63
N ASN A 120 15.10 -10.72 3.84
CA ASN A 120 14.16 -11.78 3.49
C ASN A 120 14.23 -12.18 2.00
N ILE A 121 14.34 -11.21 1.09
CA ILE A 121 14.46 -11.48 -0.35
C ILE A 121 15.78 -12.21 -0.65
N LEU A 122 16.91 -11.74 -0.10
CA LEU A 122 18.21 -12.35 -0.31
C LEU A 122 18.29 -13.76 0.29
N ASP A 123 17.71 -13.97 1.48
CA ASP A 123 17.60 -15.28 2.12
C ASP A 123 16.71 -16.23 1.32
N GLY A 124 15.62 -15.74 0.72
CA GLY A 124 14.81 -16.51 -0.21
C GLY A 124 15.62 -16.99 -1.42
N MET A 125 16.45 -16.11 -1.99
CA MET A 125 17.38 -16.47 -3.07
C MET A 125 18.41 -17.52 -2.62
N ARG A 126 18.93 -17.43 -1.40
CA ARG A 126 19.85 -18.45 -0.83
C ARG A 126 19.18 -19.81 -0.69
N LEU A 127 17.97 -19.84 -0.12
CA LEU A 127 17.21 -21.07 0.11
C LEU A 127 16.89 -21.79 -1.21
N GLU A 128 16.59 -21.04 -2.26
CA GLU A 128 16.36 -21.59 -3.60
C GLU A 128 17.65 -21.78 -4.42
N SER A 129 18.82 -21.48 -3.86
CA SER A 129 20.12 -21.54 -4.54
C SER A 129 20.14 -20.78 -5.87
N VAL A 130 19.50 -19.61 -5.90
CA VAL A 130 19.38 -18.77 -7.10
C VAL A 130 20.73 -18.16 -7.44
N ALA A 131 21.27 -18.50 -8.61
CA ALA A 131 22.41 -17.80 -9.19
C ALA A 131 21.98 -16.40 -9.65
N TRP A 132 22.30 -15.37 -8.87
CA TRP A 132 21.89 -13.99 -9.13
C TRP A 132 22.39 -13.46 -10.50
N TYR A 133 23.56 -13.94 -10.95
CA TYR A 133 24.18 -13.60 -12.24
C TYR A 133 23.59 -14.37 -13.44
N GLY A 134 22.73 -15.38 -13.21
CA GLY A 134 22.09 -16.16 -14.27
C GLY A 134 23.08 -16.78 -15.26
N GLN A 135 22.98 -16.42 -16.53
CA GLN A 135 23.88 -16.87 -17.61
C GLN A 135 25.13 -16.00 -17.79
N LEU A 136 25.20 -14.85 -17.10
CA LEU A 136 26.39 -14.00 -17.10
C LEU A 136 27.37 -14.47 -16.03
N ASN A 137 28.59 -13.98 -16.09
CA ASN A 137 29.51 -14.09 -14.96
C ASN A 137 29.37 -12.90 -13.99
N ASP A 138 29.90 -13.01 -12.76
CA ASP A 138 29.81 -11.98 -11.72
C ASP A 138 30.25 -10.59 -12.20
N VAL A 139 31.32 -10.50 -12.97
CA VAL A 139 31.87 -9.23 -13.48
C VAL A 139 30.96 -8.64 -14.54
N GLU A 140 30.48 -9.47 -15.48
CA GLU A 140 29.55 -9.08 -16.55
C GLU A 140 28.22 -8.56 -15.98
N PHE A 141 27.67 -9.25 -14.99
CA PHE A 141 26.45 -8.83 -14.31
C PHE A 141 26.67 -7.50 -13.58
N LEU A 142 27.69 -7.43 -12.72
CA LEU A 142 27.90 -6.25 -11.86
C LEU A 142 28.30 -5.01 -12.66
N SER A 143 29.00 -5.17 -13.79
CA SER A 143 29.35 -4.06 -14.70
C SER A 143 28.12 -3.40 -15.34
N ARG A 144 26.96 -4.05 -15.31
CA ARG A 144 25.70 -3.48 -15.80
C ARG A 144 25.04 -2.55 -14.78
N LEU A 145 25.43 -2.66 -13.51
CA LEU A 145 24.89 -1.89 -12.39
C LEU A 145 25.89 -0.85 -11.85
N TYR A 146 27.19 -1.14 -11.93
CA TYR A 146 28.25 -0.38 -11.29
C TYR A 146 29.44 -0.18 -12.24
N ASP A 147 30.11 0.96 -12.12
CA ASP A 147 31.43 1.15 -12.73
C ASP A 147 32.51 0.49 -11.85
N LEU A 148 32.74 -0.80 -12.09
CA LEU A 148 33.67 -1.62 -11.30
C LEU A 148 35.13 -1.15 -11.39
N GLN A 149 35.50 -0.36 -12.39
CA GLN A 149 36.86 0.18 -12.52
C GLN A 149 37.09 1.39 -11.60
N GLN A 150 36.02 2.04 -11.15
CA GLN A 150 36.07 3.14 -10.17
C GLN A 150 35.91 2.67 -8.73
N LEU A 151 35.43 1.45 -8.51
CA LEU A 151 35.29 0.87 -7.18
C LEU A 151 36.63 0.30 -6.68
N PRO A 152 36.95 0.49 -5.38
CA PRO A 152 38.18 -0.05 -4.81
C PRO A 152 38.16 -1.58 -4.79
N SER A 153 39.35 -2.16 -4.91
CA SER A 153 39.58 -3.58 -4.62
C SER A 153 39.59 -3.81 -3.11
N HIS A 154 39.07 -4.95 -2.64
CA HIS A 154 39.28 -5.40 -1.26
C HIS A 154 40.62 -6.13 -1.09
N ASP A 155 41.20 -6.59 -2.19
CA ASP A 155 42.55 -7.12 -2.25
C ASP A 155 43.52 -6.07 -2.83
N SER A 156 44.47 -5.61 -2.02
CA SER A 156 45.44 -4.60 -2.41
C SER A 156 46.36 -5.00 -3.58
N ARG A 157 46.39 -6.29 -3.95
CA ARG A 157 47.10 -6.79 -5.13
C ARG A 157 46.43 -6.35 -6.44
N PHE A 158 45.14 -6.03 -6.41
CA PHE A 158 44.38 -5.63 -7.60
C PHE A 158 44.02 -4.14 -7.57
N LYS A 159 43.98 -3.55 -8.76
CA LYS A 159 43.78 -2.11 -8.94
C LYS A 159 42.35 -1.66 -8.62
N ASP A 160 41.38 -2.49 -8.97
CA ASP A 160 39.97 -2.15 -9.00
C ASP A 160 39.12 -3.38 -8.68
N ALA A 161 37.84 -3.16 -8.36
CA ALA A 161 36.91 -4.22 -8.03
C ALA A 161 36.73 -5.22 -9.18
N ALA A 162 36.81 -4.78 -10.44
CA ALA A 162 36.66 -5.67 -11.60
C ALA A 162 37.70 -6.79 -11.61
N ARG A 163 38.98 -6.45 -11.41
CA ARG A 163 40.09 -7.43 -11.37
C ARG A 163 40.04 -8.31 -10.13
N ASP A 164 39.68 -7.73 -9.00
CA ASP A 164 39.50 -8.42 -7.71
C ASP A 164 38.46 -9.53 -7.83
N ILE A 165 37.25 -9.15 -8.27
CA ILE A 165 36.13 -10.08 -8.46
C ILE A 165 36.49 -11.13 -9.50
N TRP A 166 37.08 -10.74 -10.65
CA TRP A 166 37.47 -11.71 -11.67
C TRP A 166 38.46 -12.74 -11.13
N GLN A 167 39.50 -12.29 -10.40
CA GLN A 167 40.49 -13.19 -9.87
C GLN A 167 39.86 -14.21 -8.91
N HIS A 168 39.04 -13.75 -7.97
CA HIS A 168 38.49 -14.60 -6.93
C HIS A 168 37.34 -15.48 -7.40
N ARG A 169 36.45 -14.95 -8.25
CA ARG A 169 35.25 -15.68 -8.72
C ARG A 169 35.46 -16.50 -9.97
N MET A 170 36.43 -16.16 -10.83
CA MET A 170 36.61 -16.82 -12.13
C MET A 170 37.91 -17.60 -12.22
N ASN A 171 39.01 -17.05 -11.69
CA ASN A 171 40.32 -17.69 -11.79
C ASN A 171 40.57 -18.67 -10.64
N ASN A 172 40.18 -18.30 -9.42
CA ASN A 172 40.39 -19.11 -8.21
C ASN A 172 39.16 -19.91 -7.76
N ASP A 173 37.96 -19.36 -7.97
CA ASP A 173 36.69 -19.85 -7.42
C ASP A 173 36.73 -20.05 -5.89
N ASP A 174 37.22 -19.04 -5.17
CA ASP A 174 37.51 -19.10 -3.72
C ASP A 174 36.61 -18.23 -2.84
N TRP A 175 35.56 -17.64 -3.40
CA TRP A 175 34.51 -16.91 -2.65
C TRP A 175 33.19 -17.72 -2.63
N ASP A 176 32.28 -17.36 -1.74
CA ASP A 176 30.94 -17.96 -1.69
C ASP A 176 30.06 -17.47 -2.86
N LEU A 177 29.05 -18.25 -3.27
CA LEU A 177 28.14 -17.87 -4.38
C LEU A 177 27.35 -16.59 -4.11
N ASP A 178 27.11 -16.28 -2.84
CA ASP A 178 26.28 -15.18 -2.36
C ASP A 178 27.10 -14.02 -1.76
N TRP A 179 28.42 -14.00 -1.99
CA TRP A 179 29.36 -13.00 -1.46
C TRP A 179 28.87 -11.55 -1.65
N VAL A 180 28.23 -11.28 -2.79
CA VAL A 180 27.71 -9.97 -3.19
C VAL A 180 26.67 -9.42 -2.22
N TYR A 181 25.96 -10.28 -1.48
CA TYR A 181 24.90 -9.88 -0.54
C TYR A 181 25.46 -9.16 0.69
N SER A 182 26.71 -9.43 1.05
CA SER A 182 27.41 -8.83 2.18
C SER A 182 28.53 -7.85 1.78
N ASP A 183 28.78 -7.66 0.48
CA ASP A 183 29.88 -6.81 0.04
C ASP A 183 29.54 -5.32 0.16
N ASP A 184 30.37 -4.60 0.94
CA ASP A 184 30.17 -3.19 1.26
C ASP A 184 30.29 -2.26 0.04
N ARG A 185 30.93 -2.70 -1.06
CA ARG A 185 31.04 -1.91 -2.30
C ARG A 185 29.67 -1.72 -2.95
N PHE A 186 28.78 -2.71 -2.83
CA PHE A 186 27.43 -2.68 -3.40
C PHE A 186 26.38 -2.36 -2.34
N ASN A 187 26.63 -2.75 -1.09
CA ASN A 187 25.83 -2.45 0.09
C ASN A 187 24.33 -2.71 -0.14
N LEU A 188 23.98 -3.90 -0.63
CA LEU A 188 22.61 -4.23 -1.02
C LEU A 188 21.63 -4.14 0.17
N VAL A 189 22.10 -4.45 1.38
CA VAL A 189 21.29 -4.49 2.61
C VAL A 189 21.17 -3.12 3.29
N GLY A 190 22.28 -2.37 3.41
CA GLY A 190 22.32 -1.09 4.12
C GLY A 190 22.25 0.15 3.22
N GLY A 191 22.34 -0.03 1.91
CA GLY A 191 22.45 1.04 0.93
C GLY A 191 21.11 1.60 0.42
N PRO A 192 21.16 2.48 -0.59
CA PRO A 192 19.98 3.06 -1.19
C PRO A 192 18.99 2.01 -1.69
N ALA A 193 17.69 2.32 -1.64
CA ALA A 193 16.64 1.43 -2.16
C ALA A 193 16.76 1.25 -3.68
N ASP A 194 17.12 2.33 -4.38
CA ASP A 194 17.33 2.35 -5.82
C ASP A 194 18.38 1.29 -6.26
N SER A 195 19.52 1.24 -5.58
CA SER A 195 20.57 0.25 -5.86
C SER A 195 20.07 -1.18 -5.69
N PHE A 196 19.31 -1.46 -4.63
CA PHE A 196 18.76 -2.79 -4.39
C PHE A 196 17.67 -3.18 -5.39
N LEU A 197 16.76 -2.26 -5.71
CA LEU A 197 15.70 -2.53 -6.68
C LEU A 197 16.25 -2.71 -8.10
N ARG A 198 17.27 -1.95 -8.49
CA ARG A 198 18.00 -2.17 -9.76
C ARG A 198 18.69 -3.52 -9.80
N PHE A 199 19.31 -3.94 -8.68
CA PHE A 199 19.89 -5.26 -8.58
C PHE A 199 18.84 -6.35 -8.83
N LEU A 200 17.66 -6.27 -8.19
CA LEU A 200 16.58 -7.23 -8.42
C LEU A 200 16.07 -7.22 -9.87
N CYS A 201 15.90 -6.04 -10.49
CA CYS A 201 15.56 -5.93 -11.91
C CYS A 201 16.58 -6.61 -12.81
N GLU A 202 17.87 -6.45 -12.51
CA GLU A 202 18.95 -7.00 -13.31
C GLU A 202 19.04 -8.52 -13.15
N VAL A 203 18.81 -9.05 -11.94
CA VAL A 203 18.66 -10.49 -11.72
C VAL A 203 17.64 -11.05 -12.71
N VAL A 204 16.45 -10.45 -12.84
CA VAL A 204 15.39 -10.95 -13.72
C VAL A 204 15.47 -10.43 -15.16
N HIS A 205 16.55 -9.76 -15.55
CA HIS A 205 16.68 -9.19 -16.89
C HIS A 205 16.78 -10.30 -17.95
N PRO A 206 16.14 -10.17 -19.14
CA PRO A 206 16.12 -11.23 -20.16
C PRO A 206 17.49 -11.74 -20.64
N ILE A 207 18.54 -10.92 -20.53
CA ILE A 207 19.92 -11.30 -20.89
C ILE A 207 20.63 -12.10 -19.78
N VAL A 208 20.24 -11.85 -18.52
CA VAL A 208 20.74 -12.57 -17.34
C VAL A 208 20.00 -13.89 -17.21
N ARG A 209 18.68 -13.85 -17.39
CA ARG A 209 17.80 -15.00 -17.23
C ARG A 209 16.78 -15.05 -18.35
N PRO A 210 17.03 -15.81 -19.43
CA PRO A 210 16.11 -15.87 -20.55
C PRO A 210 14.84 -16.64 -20.21
N ASP A 211 14.88 -17.68 -19.36
CA ASP A 211 13.70 -18.48 -19.04
C ASP A 211 12.58 -17.63 -18.43
N ARG A 212 11.44 -17.57 -19.15
CA ARG A 212 10.30 -16.75 -18.77
C ARG A 212 9.63 -17.25 -17.51
N ASP A 213 9.50 -18.57 -17.33
CA ASP A 213 8.78 -19.14 -16.20
C ASP A 213 9.60 -18.96 -14.92
N GLU A 214 10.93 -19.09 -15.02
CA GLU A 214 11.87 -18.79 -13.93
C GLU A 214 11.79 -17.31 -13.53
N VAL A 215 11.81 -16.39 -14.50
CA VAL A 215 11.67 -14.95 -14.26
C VAL A 215 10.35 -14.62 -13.57
N ILE A 216 9.23 -15.16 -14.04
CA ILE A 216 7.91 -14.92 -13.43
C ILE A 216 7.88 -15.42 -11.98
N LYS A 217 8.46 -16.59 -11.71
CA LYS A 217 8.55 -17.14 -10.35
C LYS A 217 9.36 -16.22 -9.43
N LEU A 218 10.53 -15.77 -9.86
CA LEU A 218 11.38 -14.87 -9.07
C LEU A 218 10.72 -13.53 -8.80
N VAL A 219 10.14 -12.90 -9.82
CA VAL A 219 9.42 -11.63 -9.67
C VAL A 219 8.25 -11.78 -8.70
N SER A 220 7.53 -12.91 -8.74
CA SER A 220 6.48 -13.20 -7.76
C SER A 220 7.04 -13.17 -6.33
N HIS A 221 8.13 -13.91 -6.08
CA HIS A 221 8.73 -13.99 -4.76
C HIS A 221 9.24 -12.62 -4.27
N PHE A 222 9.88 -11.84 -5.14
CA PHE A 222 10.31 -10.49 -4.81
C PHE A 222 9.12 -9.59 -4.46
N ASN A 223 8.06 -9.63 -5.27
CA ASN A 223 6.88 -8.81 -5.07
C ASN A 223 6.07 -9.20 -3.82
N ASP A 224 6.11 -10.46 -3.40
CA ASP A 224 5.48 -10.90 -2.14
C ASP A 224 6.06 -10.17 -0.92
N GLN A 225 7.34 -9.77 -0.99
CA GLN A 225 8.02 -8.97 0.04
C GLN A 225 7.91 -7.46 -0.24
N LEU A 226 8.18 -7.02 -1.47
CA LEU A 226 8.21 -5.59 -1.83
C LEU A 226 6.85 -4.90 -1.67
N ARG A 227 5.75 -5.60 -2.00
CA ARG A 227 4.40 -5.00 -1.95
C ARG A 227 3.95 -4.68 -0.53
N GLN A 228 4.48 -5.38 0.47
CA GLN A 228 4.23 -5.10 1.89
C GLN A 228 4.75 -3.72 2.30
N VAL A 229 5.76 -3.22 1.59
CA VAL A 229 6.40 -1.92 1.83
C VAL A 229 6.15 -0.93 0.71
N GLY A 230 5.09 -1.15 -0.09
CA GLY A 230 4.63 -0.21 -1.11
C GLY A 230 5.52 -0.15 -2.35
N TRP A 231 6.31 -1.19 -2.63
CA TRP A 231 7.12 -1.32 -3.83
C TRP A 231 6.67 -2.50 -4.68
N GLU A 232 6.91 -2.44 -5.98
CA GLU A 232 6.79 -3.62 -6.84
C GLU A 232 7.72 -3.54 -8.04
N LEU A 233 8.10 -4.72 -8.54
CA LEU A 233 8.64 -4.94 -9.86
C LEU A 233 7.48 -5.15 -10.84
N TYR A 234 7.45 -4.35 -11.89
CA TYR A 234 6.47 -4.43 -12.96
C TYR A 234 7.21 -4.57 -14.29
N GLU A 235 6.73 -5.46 -15.16
CA GLU A 235 7.19 -5.50 -16.55
C GLU A 235 6.93 -4.15 -17.25
N GLU A 236 8.01 -3.51 -17.68
CA GLU A 236 8.00 -2.22 -18.34
C GLU A 236 7.83 -2.39 -19.85
N GLU A 237 8.56 -3.36 -20.41
CA GLU A 237 8.59 -3.63 -21.84
C GLU A 237 8.96 -5.09 -22.13
N LEU A 238 8.91 -5.46 -23.42
CA LEU A 238 9.35 -6.76 -23.92
C LEU A 238 10.62 -6.61 -24.75
N ILE A 239 11.64 -7.43 -24.46
CA ILE A 239 12.83 -7.60 -25.30
C ILE A 239 12.72 -8.96 -25.99
N ALA A 240 12.56 -8.96 -27.31
CA ALA A 240 12.42 -10.19 -28.11
C ALA A 240 11.34 -11.16 -27.56
N GLY A 241 10.22 -10.62 -27.08
CA GLY A 241 9.12 -11.40 -26.50
C GLY A 241 9.33 -11.85 -25.03
N ARG A 242 10.45 -11.46 -24.40
CA ARG A 242 10.75 -11.72 -22.99
C ARG A 242 10.53 -10.46 -22.14
N PRO A 243 9.94 -10.56 -20.95
CA PRO A 243 9.61 -9.40 -20.11
C PRO A 243 10.86 -8.76 -19.48
N ARG A 244 11.01 -7.45 -19.64
CA ARG A 244 11.96 -6.62 -18.89
C ARG A 244 11.21 -5.92 -17.76
N PHE A 245 11.69 -6.08 -16.53
CA PHE A 245 11.07 -5.50 -15.34
C PHE A 245 11.77 -4.21 -14.92
N ALA A 246 10.98 -3.26 -14.44
CA ALA A 246 11.39 -2.05 -13.73
C ALA A 246 10.70 -2.03 -12.35
N TYR A 247 11.08 -1.09 -11.48
CA TYR A 247 10.45 -0.93 -10.17
C TYR A 247 9.64 0.36 -10.08
N ARG A 248 8.57 0.35 -9.28
CA ARG A 248 7.76 1.54 -8.97
C ARG A 248 7.21 1.46 -7.56
N GLN A 249 6.90 2.62 -6.97
CA GLN A 249 6.08 2.65 -5.77
C GLN A 249 4.65 2.25 -6.13
N ALA A 250 4.15 1.20 -5.50
CA ALA A 250 2.78 0.77 -5.66
C ALA A 250 1.86 1.87 -5.13
N SER A 251 0.94 2.34 -5.98
CA SER A 251 -0.07 3.32 -5.58
C SER A 251 -0.90 2.70 -4.45
N GLY A 252 -0.87 3.31 -3.25
CA GLY A 252 -1.31 2.71 -1.99
C GLY A 252 -2.76 2.22 -1.87
N ASN A 253 -3.57 2.26 -2.94
CA ASN A 253 -4.90 1.64 -2.98
C ASN A 253 -4.89 0.25 -3.64
N ASP A 254 -3.96 -0.04 -4.55
CA ASP A 254 -4.03 -1.25 -5.38
C ASP A 254 -3.44 -2.47 -4.65
N SER A 255 -2.37 -2.27 -3.87
CA SER A 255 -1.74 -3.33 -3.05
C SER A 255 -2.64 -3.82 -1.90
N ARG A 256 -3.44 -2.93 -1.28
CA ARG A 256 -4.29 -3.27 -0.11
C ARG A 256 -5.50 -4.11 -0.46
N VAL A 257 -6.13 -3.87 -1.61
CA VAL A 257 -7.28 -4.68 -2.05
C VAL A 257 -6.82 -6.10 -2.36
N VAL A 258 -5.66 -6.27 -3.00
CA VAL A 258 -5.24 -7.61 -3.44
C VAL A 258 -4.53 -8.42 -2.35
N SER A 259 -3.83 -7.75 -1.43
CA SER A 259 -3.34 -8.38 -0.19
C SER A 259 -4.47 -8.99 0.62
N ARG A 260 -5.64 -8.33 0.70
CA ARG A 260 -6.81 -8.87 1.41
C ARG A 260 -7.41 -10.08 0.71
N ALA A 261 -7.40 -10.11 -0.62
CA ALA A 261 -7.80 -11.28 -1.40
C ALA A 261 -6.91 -12.49 -1.12
N ARG A 262 -5.59 -12.27 -0.97
CA ARG A 262 -4.61 -13.32 -0.69
C ARG A 262 -4.85 -13.97 0.68
N THR A 263 -5.12 -13.16 1.71
CA THR A 263 -5.53 -13.65 3.03
C THR A 263 -6.77 -14.56 2.97
N VAL A 264 -7.73 -14.24 2.10
CA VAL A 264 -8.94 -15.06 1.89
C VAL A 264 -8.62 -16.39 1.19
N ALA A 265 -7.73 -16.37 0.19
CA ALA A 265 -7.30 -17.59 -0.50
C ALA A 265 -6.57 -18.57 0.44
N ASP A 266 -5.68 -18.04 1.28
CA ASP A 266 -4.97 -18.82 2.31
C ASP A 266 -5.96 -19.39 3.34
N ALA A 267 -6.95 -18.58 3.76
CA ALA A 267 -7.97 -18.99 4.74
C ALA A 267 -8.96 -20.06 4.24
N LEU A 268 -9.13 -20.21 2.92
CA LEU A 268 -10.03 -21.19 2.31
C LEU A 268 -9.34 -22.50 1.89
N ASP A 269 -8.02 -22.60 2.11
CA ASP A 269 -7.17 -23.73 1.69
C ASP A 269 -7.34 -24.02 0.18
N ALA A 270 -7.32 -22.96 -0.61
CA ALA A 270 -7.66 -22.98 -2.03
C ALA A 270 -6.47 -22.53 -2.88
N GLY A 271 -5.52 -23.44 -3.13
CA GLY A 271 -4.36 -23.18 -3.99
C GLY A 271 -4.70 -22.68 -5.40
N TRP A 272 -5.95 -22.85 -5.85
CA TRP A 272 -6.44 -22.31 -7.12
C TRP A 272 -6.82 -20.81 -7.05
N MET A 273 -7.20 -20.26 -5.88
CA MET A 273 -7.53 -18.83 -5.72
C MET A 273 -6.30 -17.94 -5.78
N ALA A 274 -5.16 -18.41 -5.28
CA ALA A 274 -3.90 -17.66 -5.28
C ALA A 274 -3.47 -17.28 -6.71
N LYS A 275 -3.63 -18.21 -7.66
CA LYS A 275 -3.31 -17.98 -9.08
C LYS A 275 -4.24 -16.95 -9.72
N GLU A 276 -5.51 -16.95 -9.35
CA GLU A 276 -6.52 -16.05 -9.91
C GLU A 276 -6.36 -14.64 -9.35
N ILE A 277 -5.99 -14.54 -8.07
CA ILE A 277 -5.59 -13.29 -7.41
C ILE A 277 -4.33 -12.71 -8.05
N GLN A 278 -3.31 -13.53 -8.30
CA GLN A 278 -2.09 -13.06 -8.95
C GLN A 278 -2.34 -12.61 -10.40
N ARG A 279 -3.22 -13.30 -11.13
CA ARG A 279 -3.69 -12.85 -12.45
C ARG A 279 -4.41 -11.52 -12.39
N LEU A 280 -5.24 -11.29 -11.36
CA LEU A 280 -5.90 -10.01 -11.12
C LEU A 280 -4.88 -8.88 -10.91
N GLU A 281 -3.88 -9.08 -10.04
CA GLU A 281 -2.83 -8.09 -9.77
C GLU A 281 -2.14 -7.64 -11.06
N ASN A 282 -1.75 -8.59 -11.90
CA ASN A 282 -1.01 -8.31 -13.11
C ASN A 282 -1.86 -7.67 -14.21
N ALA A 283 -3.18 -7.91 -14.20
CA ALA A 283 -4.09 -7.48 -15.25
C ALA A 283 -4.76 -6.12 -14.97
N VAL A 284 -4.96 -5.71 -13.71
CA VAL A 284 -5.77 -4.51 -13.37
C VAL A 284 -5.38 -3.24 -14.12
N ASP A 285 -4.08 -2.99 -14.29
CA ASP A 285 -3.58 -1.81 -15.02
C ASP A 285 -3.40 -2.05 -16.52
N ARG A 286 -3.04 -3.28 -16.92
CA ARG A 286 -2.56 -3.59 -18.29
C ARG A 286 -3.63 -4.15 -19.20
N ASP A 287 -4.52 -4.93 -18.64
CA ASP A 287 -5.66 -5.52 -19.34
C ASP A 287 -6.89 -5.46 -18.42
N PRO A 288 -7.54 -4.27 -18.35
CA PRO A 288 -8.73 -4.09 -17.52
C PRO A 288 -9.84 -5.08 -17.87
N ALA A 289 -9.93 -5.53 -19.12
CA ALA A 289 -10.94 -6.49 -19.56
C ALA A 289 -10.67 -7.90 -19.03
N LEU A 290 -9.40 -8.33 -19.06
CA LEU A 290 -8.97 -9.58 -18.42
C LEU A 290 -9.20 -9.52 -16.91
N ALA A 291 -8.80 -8.44 -16.24
CA ALA A 291 -8.96 -8.28 -14.79
C ALA A 291 -10.43 -8.41 -14.36
N ILE A 292 -11.36 -7.78 -15.08
CA ILE A 292 -12.79 -7.90 -14.80
C ILE A 292 -13.29 -9.34 -15.00
N GLY A 293 -12.82 -10.02 -16.05
CA GLY A 293 -13.14 -11.43 -16.30
C GLY A 293 -12.65 -12.33 -15.16
N THR A 294 -11.40 -12.19 -14.76
CA THR A 294 -10.80 -12.94 -13.65
C THR A 294 -11.52 -12.65 -12.33
N ALA A 295 -12.01 -11.42 -12.11
CA ALA A 295 -12.75 -11.06 -10.89
C ALA A 295 -14.08 -11.81 -10.81
N LYS A 296 -14.77 -11.97 -11.95
CA LYS A 296 -15.97 -12.79 -12.05
C LYS A 296 -15.68 -14.26 -11.76
N GLU A 297 -14.64 -14.81 -12.40
CA GLU A 297 -14.21 -16.21 -12.22
C GLU A 297 -13.83 -16.51 -10.77
N LEU A 298 -13.18 -15.57 -10.09
CA LEU A 298 -12.82 -15.68 -8.67
C LEU A 298 -14.06 -15.77 -7.77
N VAL A 299 -15.07 -14.92 -7.97
CA VAL A 299 -16.34 -14.99 -7.21
C VAL A 299 -17.05 -16.31 -7.48
N GLU A 300 -17.15 -16.71 -8.75
CA GLU A 300 -17.83 -17.94 -9.15
C GLU A 300 -17.21 -19.18 -8.51
N SER A 301 -15.89 -19.24 -8.56
CA SER A 301 -15.15 -20.38 -8.03
C SER A 301 -15.21 -20.41 -6.50
N CYS A 302 -15.19 -19.24 -5.83
CA CYS A 302 -15.37 -19.15 -4.38
C CYS A 302 -16.75 -19.71 -3.96
N CYS A 303 -17.82 -19.28 -4.64
CA CYS A 303 -19.18 -19.81 -4.40
C CYS A 303 -19.22 -21.33 -4.58
N LYS A 304 -18.69 -21.86 -5.69
CA LYS A 304 -18.66 -23.31 -5.97
C LYS A 304 -17.90 -24.09 -4.91
N THR A 305 -16.75 -23.57 -4.45
CA THR A 305 -15.95 -24.24 -3.43
C THR A 305 -16.68 -24.33 -2.10
N ILE A 306 -17.27 -23.22 -1.62
CA ILE A 306 -17.99 -23.24 -0.35
C ILE A 306 -19.23 -24.14 -0.44
N LEU A 307 -20.01 -24.07 -1.53
CA LEU A 307 -21.16 -24.96 -1.75
C LEU A 307 -20.75 -26.43 -1.77
N THR A 308 -19.63 -26.75 -2.42
CA THR A 308 -19.08 -28.12 -2.44
C THR A 308 -18.70 -28.58 -1.04
N LYS A 309 -17.99 -27.75 -0.26
CA LYS A 309 -17.61 -28.08 1.13
C LYS A 309 -18.82 -28.27 2.03
N ARG A 310 -19.93 -27.57 1.76
CA ARG A 310 -21.21 -27.70 2.47
C ARG A 310 -22.11 -28.83 1.94
N GLY A 311 -21.69 -29.57 0.91
CA GLY A 311 -22.47 -30.66 0.32
C GLY A 311 -23.70 -30.19 -0.47
N VAL A 312 -23.75 -28.93 -0.89
CA VAL A 312 -24.87 -28.38 -1.68
C VAL A 312 -24.63 -28.62 -3.17
N ALA A 313 -25.56 -29.30 -3.82
CA ALA A 313 -25.49 -29.57 -5.25
C ALA A 313 -25.77 -28.31 -6.10
N PHE A 314 -24.94 -28.12 -7.12
CA PHE A 314 -25.13 -27.12 -8.18
C PHE A 314 -24.86 -27.74 -9.55
N THR A 315 -25.46 -27.17 -10.59
CA THR A 315 -25.35 -27.67 -11.97
C THR A 315 -24.42 -26.77 -12.80
N LYS A 316 -23.88 -27.28 -13.92
CA LYS A 316 -23.03 -26.48 -14.82
C LYS A 316 -23.79 -25.37 -15.57
N SER A 317 -25.12 -25.44 -15.60
CA SER A 317 -25.98 -24.45 -16.24
C SER A 317 -26.35 -23.28 -15.31
N GLU A 318 -26.11 -23.42 -14.01
CA GLU A 318 -26.38 -22.35 -13.05
C GLU A 318 -25.38 -21.21 -13.23
N ASP A 319 -25.91 -19.99 -13.32
CA ASP A 319 -25.09 -18.80 -13.45
C ASP A 319 -24.58 -18.30 -12.09
N LEU A 320 -23.75 -17.25 -12.13
CA LEU A 320 -23.19 -16.66 -10.91
C LEU A 320 -24.28 -16.15 -9.94
N GLY A 321 -25.41 -15.67 -10.46
CA GLY A 321 -26.52 -15.22 -9.63
C GLY A 321 -27.20 -16.37 -8.89
N ASP A 322 -27.36 -17.51 -9.54
CA ASP A 322 -27.91 -18.72 -8.93
C ASP A 322 -26.99 -19.30 -7.85
N LEU A 323 -25.69 -19.35 -8.11
CA LEU A 323 -24.67 -19.79 -7.15
C LEU A 323 -24.67 -18.91 -5.89
N THR A 324 -24.69 -17.58 -6.05
CA THR A 324 -24.72 -16.64 -4.92
C THR A 324 -26.00 -16.76 -4.09
N LYS A 325 -27.16 -16.99 -4.72
CA LYS A 325 -28.41 -17.21 -3.98
C LYS A 325 -28.33 -18.47 -3.12
N LYS A 326 -27.85 -19.58 -3.68
CA LYS A 326 -27.69 -20.85 -2.94
C LYS A 326 -26.74 -20.68 -1.77
N LEU A 327 -25.61 -20.03 -2.00
CA LEU A 327 -24.61 -19.76 -0.97
C LEU A 327 -25.17 -18.90 0.16
N SER A 328 -25.95 -17.86 -0.18
CA SER A 328 -26.53 -16.96 0.81
C SER A 328 -27.53 -17.66 1.72
N LYS A 329 -28.32 -18.59 1.15
CA LYS A 329 -29.24 -19.44 1.90
C LYS A 329 -28.48 -20.43 2.79
N GLU A 330 -27.49 -21.11 2.23
CA GLU A 330 -26.71 -22.14 2.94
C GLU A 330 -25.92 -21.58 4.12
N LEU A 331 -25.28 -20.42 3.95
CA LEU A 331 -24.53 -19.77 5.03
C LEU A 331 -25.41 -19.01 6.02
N GLN A 332 -26.73 -18.99 5.80
CA GLN A 332 -27.68 -18.20 6.59
C GLN A 332 -27.17 -16.77 6.78
N LEU A 333 -26.80 -16.12 5.67
CA LEU A 333 -26.38 -14.71 5.68
C LEU A 333 -27.54 -13.77 6.10
N VAL A 334 -28.73 -14.36 6.25
CA VAL A 334 -29.95 -13.77 6.77
C VAL A 334 -30.52 -14.69 7.86
N PRO A 335 -30.93 -14.17 9.02
CA PRO A 335 -31.66 -14.95 10.02
C PRO A 335 -33.02 -15.42 9.46
N GLU A 336 -33.31 -16.71 9.47
CA GLU A 336 -34.67 -17.23 9.21
C GLU A 336 -35.44 -17.34 10.54
N GLY A 337 -36.65 -16.78 10.61
CA GLY A 337 -37.62 -17.07 11.70
C GLY A 337 -37.84 -16.01 12.78
N ILE A 338 -37.49 -14.74 12.57
CA ILE A 338 -37.82 -13.65 13.51
C ILE A 338 -38.79 -12.68 12.82
N SER A 339 -39.99 -12.51 13.38
CA SER A 339 -41.04 -11.61 12.88
C SER A 339 -40.53 -10.18 12.74
N ASP A 340 -40.89 -9.48 11.66
CA ASP A 340 -40.87 -8.01 11.43
C ASP A 340 -39.65 -7.15 11.87
N GLU A 341 -38.61 -7.69 12.52
CA GLU A 341 -37.46 -6.95 13.08
C GLU A 341 -36.22 -6.88 12.19
N ALA A 342 -36.14 -7.58 11.06
CA ALA A 342 -34.94 -7.49 10.23
C ALA A 342 -35.06 -6.44 9.11
N LYS A 343 -35.33 -5.17 9.45
CA LYS A 343 -35.19 -4.03 8.50
C LYS A 343 -33.81 -3.99 7.80
N GLY A 344 -32.80 -4.70 8.30
CA GLY A 344 -31.48 -4.85 7.69
C GLY A 344 -31.27 -6.10 6.82
N ALA A 345 -32.06 -7.17 6.96
CA ALA A 345 -31.83 -8.43 6.25
C ALA A 345 -32.02 -8.32 4.75
N ASP A 346 -33.07 -7.59 4.32
CA ASP A 346 -33.31 -7.30 2.92
C ASP A 346 -32.21 -6.40 2.35
N ASN A 347 -31.74 -5.42 3.13
CA ASN A 347 -30.63 -4.57 2.74
C ASN A 347 -29.32 -5.35 2.57
N ILE A 348 -29.02 -6.31 3.44
CA ILE A 348 -27.84 -7.19 3.30
C ILE A 348 -27.96 -8.05 2.04
N ARG A 349 -29.12 -8.68 1.79
CA ARG A 349 -29.36 -9.42 0.54
C ARG A 349 -29.18 -8.55 -0.69
N HIS A 350 -29.68 -7.31 -0.65
CA HIS A 350 -29.51 -6.36 -1.73
C HIS A 350 -28.05 -5.97 -1.94
N ILE A 351 -27.29 -5.69 -0.87
CA ILE A 351 -25.85 -5.37 -0.96
C ILE A 351 -25.08 -6.52 -1.60
N LEU A 352 -25.26 -7.75 -1.10
CA LEU A 352 -24.56 -8.93 -1.63
C LEU A 352 -24.91 -9.18 -3.11
N ARG A 353 -26.21 -9.11 -3.46
CA ARG A 353 -26.66 -9.26 -4.84
C ARG A 353 -26.10 -8.15 -5.74
N ASN A 354 -26.05 -6.91 -5.25
CA ASN A 354 -25.55 -5.77 -6.00
C ASN A 354 -24.04 -5.88 -6.24
N LEU A 355 -23.26 -6.34 -5.27
CA LEU A 355 -21.83 -6.60 -5.45
C LEU A 355 -21.56 -7.64 -6.54
N THR A 356 -22.34 -8.74 -6.57
CA THR A 356 -22.24 -9.74 -7.64
C THR A 356 -22.71 -9.21 -8.99
N GLN A 357 -23.83 -8.47 -9.02
CA GLN A 357 -24.37 -7.85 -10.23
C GLN A 357 -23.39 -6.84 -10.84
N LEU A 358 -22.69 -6.06 -10.00
CA LEU A 358 -21.68 -5.11 -10.43
C LEU A 358 -20.57 -5.81 -11.24
N THR A 359 -20.00 -6.89 -10.71
CA THR A 359 -18.96 -7.65 -11.42
C THR A 359 -19.51 -8.27 -12.73
N ASN A 360 -20.74 -8.79 -12.71
CA ASN A 360 -21.40 -9.30 -13.91
C ASN A 360 -21.64 -8.23 -14.98
N HIS A 361 -22.13 -7.05 -14.59
CA HIS A 361 -22.38 -5.95 -15.52
C HIS A 361 -21.09 -5.39 -16.11
N LEU A 362 -20.02 -5.28 -15.32
CA LEU A 362 -18.70 -4.89 -15.84
C LEU A 362 -18.16 -5.94 -16.84
N ALA A 363 -18.40 -7.23 -16.60
CA ALA A 363 -18.06 -8.29 -17.54
C ALA A 363 -18.95 -8.28 -18.81
N GLN A 364 -20.22 -7.89 -18.71
CA GLN A 364 -21.09 -7.70 -19.87
C GLN A 364 -20.69 -6.47 -20.70
N LEU A 365 -20.21 -5.40 -20.05
CA LEU A 365 -19.60 -4.27 -20.75
C LEU A 365 -18.38 -4.74 -21.56
N ARG A 366 -17.61 -5.74 -21.13
CA ARG A 366 -16.59 -6.33 -22.01
C ARG A 366 -17.20 -6.94 -23.29
N GLY A 367 -18.34 -7.61 -23.23
CA GLY A 367 -18.99 -8.17 -24.42
C GLY A 367 -19.48 -7.10 -25.40
N LEU A 368 -19.95 -5.96 -24.86
CA LEU A 368 -20.46 -4.83 -25.64
C LEU A 368 -19.34 -3.90 -26.16
N TYR A 369 -18.22 -3.81 -25.44
CA TYR A 369 -17.14 -2.84 -25.67
C TYR A 369 -15.77 -3.48 -25.94
N GLY A 370 -15.68 -4.82 -26.01
CA GLY A 370 -14.45 -5.59 -26.19
C GLY A 370 -14.28 -6.09 -27.63
N THR A 371 -13.44 -5.39 -28.39
CA THR A 371 -12.61 -5.79 -29.56
C THR A 371 -13.17 -6.70 -30.67
N GLY A 372 -14.43 -7.16 -30.63
CA GLY A 372 -14.98 -8.12 -31.58
C GLY A 372 -15.29 -7.56 -32.96
N HIS A 373 -15.55 -6.25 -33.09
CA HIS A 373 -15.80 -5.62 -34.38
C HIS A 373 -15.24 -4.20 -34.38
N GLY A 374 -14.26 -3.96 -35.25
CA GLY A 374 -13.71 -2.62 -35.46
C GLY A 374 -14.80 -1.64 -35.86
N ARG A 375 -14.92 -0.54 -35.12
CA ARG A 375 -15.57 0.68 -35.59
C ARG A 375 -14.78 1.90 -35.12
N ASP A 376 -14.34 2.65 -36.13
CA ASP A 376 -14.00 4.06 -36.15
C ASP A 376 -13.21 4.60 -34.96
N GLY A 377 -11.90 4.35 -34.96
CA GLY A 377 -10.76 5.24 -34.58
C GLY A 377 -10.78 6.13 -33.31
N GLN A 378 -11.89 6.23 -32.58
CA GLN A 378 -12.14 7.11 -31.44
C GLN A 378 -12.66 6.34 -30.22
N TYR A 379 -12.58 5.01 -30.23
CA TYR A 379 -13.24 4.19 -29.23
C TYR A 379 -12.43 4.08 -27.92
N ARG A 380 -13.04 4.47 -26.79
CA ARG A 380 -12.44 4.36 -25.44
C ARG A 380 -12.99 3.11 -24.73
N GLY A 381 -12.19 2.04 -24.70
CA GLY A 381 -12.51 0.79 -24.00
C GLY A 381 -12.51 0.91 -22.46
N LEU A 382 -12.63 -0.23 -21.78
CA LEU A 382 -12.57 -0.32 -20.31
C LEU A 382 -11.21 0.18 -19.80
N GLN A 383 -11.23 1.20 -18.96
CA GLN A 383 -10.05 1.77 -18.31
C GLN A 383 -9.71 1.08 -16.98
N PRO A 384 -8.45 1.16 -16.50
CA PRO A 384 -7.99 0.56 -15.23
C PRO A 384 -8.87 0.87 -14.02
N ARG A 385 -9.46 2.08 -13.94
CA ARG A 385 -10.39 2.43 -12.86
C ARG A 385 -11.63 1.53 -12.77
N HIS A 386 -12.12 1.02 -13.89
CA HIS A 386 -13.29 0.12 -13.91
C HIS A 386 -12.89 -1.29 -13.47
N ALA A 387 -11.70 -1.74 -13.87
CA ALA A 387 -11.13 -2.99 -13.37
C ALA A 387 -10.92 -2.93 -11.86
N ARG A 388 -10.32 -1.86 -11.34
CA ARG A 388 -10.15 -1.65 -9.89
C ARG A 388 -11.46 -1.76 -9.12
N LEU A 389 -12.54 -1.16 -9.62
CA LEU A 389 -13.87 -1.28 -9.01
C LEU A 389 -14.36 -2.74 -9.00
N ALA A 390 -14.28 -3.45 -10.13
CA ALA A 390 -14.68 -4.85 -10.21
C ALA A 390 -13.90 -5.75 -9.24
N VAL A 391 -12.57 -5.59 -9.21
CA VAL A 391 -11.69 -6.36 -8.33
C VAL A 391 -12.01 -6.07 -6.87
N ALA A 392 -12.13 -4.80 -6.49
CA ALA A 392 -12.47 -4.43 -5.11
C ALA A 392 -13.82 -4.99 -4.66
N SER A 393 -14.84 -4.95 -5.53
CA SER A 393 -16.16 -5.55 -5.24
C SER A 393 -16.10 -7.06 -5.11
N ALA A 394 -15.36 -7.75 -6.00
CA ALA A 394 -15.17 -9.20 -5.92
C ALA A 394 -14.45 -9.60 -4.64
N VAL A 395 -13.37 -8.90 -4.29
CA VAL A 395 -12.59 -9.17 -3.07
C VAL A 395 -13.42 -8.94 -1.82
N ALA A 396 -14.16 -7.84 -1.73
CA ALA A 396 -15.02 -7.56 -0.59
C ALA A 396 -16.09 -8.64 -0.38
N PHE A 397 -16.65 -9.16 -1.48
CA PHE A 397 -17.62 -10.25 -1.43
C PHE A 397 -17.00 -11.56 -0.92
N ILE A 398 -15.88 -12.00 -1.51
CA ILE A 398 -15.25 -13.27 -1.11
C ILE A 398 -14.77 -13.23 0.34
N ASP A 399 -14.26 -12.09 0.80
CA ASP A 399 -13.77 -11.90 2.18
C ASP A 399 -14.90 -12.12 3.19
N PHE A 400 -16.01 -11.41 2.99
CA PHE A 400 -17.20 -11.53 3.84
C PHE A 400 -17.77 -12.95 3.88
N VAL A 401 -17.91 -13.59 2.72
CA VAL A 401 -18.52 -14.93 2.62
C VAL A 401 -17.59 -15.99 3.21
N ALA A 402 -16.28 -15.90 2.98
CA ALA A 402 -15.30 -16.82 3.53
C ALA A 402 -15.22 -16.70 5.06
N GLU A 403 -15.19 -15.48 5.59
CA GLU A 403 -15.25 -15.22 7.03
C GLU A 403 -16.51 -15.81 7.65
N THR A 404 -17.67 -15.59 7.01
CA THR A 404 -18.95 -16.14 7.50
C THR A 404 -18.95 -17.67 7.48
N TYR A 405 -18.45 -18.30 6.42
CA TYR A 405 -18.31 -19.76 6.35
C TYR A 405 -17.45 -20.29 7.50
N ARG A 406 -16.29 -19.69 7.76
CA ARG A 406 -15.40 -20.09 8.86
C ARG A 406 -16.06 -19.93 10.22
N TYR A 407 -16.74 -18.82 10.44
CA TYR A 407 -17.47 -18.58 11.68
C TYR A 407 -18.50 -19.69 11.96
N ARG A 408 -19.22 -20.12 10.92
CA ARG A 408 -20.22 -21.21 10.99
C ARG A 408 -19.59 -22.58 11.22
N GLU A 409 -18.49 -22.92 10.56
CA GLU A 409 -17.77 -24.18 10.80
C GLU A 409 -17.27 -24.27 12.25
N ALA A 410 -16.70 -23.18 12.78
CA ALA A 410 -16.21 -23.12 14.16
C ALA A 410 -17.32 -23.20 15.21
N THR A 411 -18.55 -22.79 14.88
CA THR A 411 -19.71 -22.93 15.78
C THR A 411 -20.40 -24.30 15.64
N ALA A 412 -20.39 -24.90 14.46
CA ALA A 412 -20.95 -26.25 14.24
C ALA A 412 -20.11 -27.35 14.92
N GLY A 413 -18.79 -27.19 15.03
CA GLY A 413 -17.92 -28.14 15.75
C GLY A 413 -17.97 -28.08 17.28
N LYS A 414 -18.82 -27.21 17.87
CA LYS A 414 -19.02 -27.06 19.32
C LYS A 414 -20.36 -27.61 19.82
N GLN A 415 -21.17 -28.18 18.94
CA GLN A 415 -22.37 -28.97 19.25
C GLN A 415 -22.07 -30.44 19.02
#